data_AF-A0A925SH05-F1
#
_entry.id   AF-A0A925SH05-F1
#
_cell.length_a   1.000
_cell.length_b   1.000
_cell.length_c   1.000
_cell.angle_alpha   90.00
_cell.angle_beta   90.00
_cell.angle_gamma   90.00
#
_symmetry.space_group_name_H-M   'P 1'
#
loop_
_entity.id
_entity.type
_entity.pdbx_description
1 polymer ?
#
loop_
_entity_poly.entity_id
_entity_poly.type
_entity_poly.pdbx_seq_one_letter_code
_entity_poly.pdbx_strand_id
1 'polypeptide(L)'
;MGLLAAVVWLPDAANAQARLPLFDGHIHYSVGATQQYSPEQVIGILDEAGIGRALLSSTPNDGTIELHRRYPQRFLPELRPYRKTRDLATWSIERRSWYRDPETVNFIEQELKRGIYRGIGEFHLDGAEADTPVVRRIVEIAAAQKLWLHAHSDAQAIEKLFALDPKARI
;
A
#
# COMPACT_ATOMS: atom_id res chain seq x y z
N MET A 1 -24.92 -39.87 -60.01
CA MET A 1 -24.46 -40.02 -58.60
C MET A 1 -23.33 -39.05 -58.36
N GLY A 2 -23.39 -38.26 -57.29
CA GLY A 2 -22.31 -37.37 -56.89
C GLY A 2 -22.83 -36.21 -56.04
N LEU A 3 -23.08 -36.46 -54.75
CA LEU A 3 -23.37 -35.41 -53.78
C LEU A 3 -22.05 -34.86 -53.24
N LEU A 4 -21.76 -33.60 -53.54
CA LEU A 4 -20.68 -32.83 -52.92
C LEU A 4 -21.18 -32.30 -51.57
N ALA A 5 -20.63 -32.81 -50.48
CA ALA A 5 -20.85 -32.28 -49.14
C ALA A 5 -19.89 -31.11 -48.90
N ALA A 6 -20.44 -29.90 -48.76
CA ALA A 6 -19.67 -28.74 -48.33
C ALA A 6 -19.49 -28.80 -46.81
N VAL A 7 -18.25 -28.95 -46.35
CA VAL A 7 -17.91 -28.84 -44.93
C VAL A 7 -17.79 -27.36 -44.59
N VAL A 8 -18.72 -26.87 -43.76
CA VAL A 8 -18.65 -25.53 -43.18
C VAL A 8 -17.73 -25.59 -41.96
N TRP A 9 -16.57 -24.94 -42.06
CA TRP A 9 -15.68 -24.75 -40.92
C TRP A 9 -16.20 -23.56 -40.11
N LEU A 10 -16.82 -23.83 -38.96
CA LEU A 10 -17.19 -22.79 -38.01
C LEU A 10 -15.93 -22.40 -37.23
N PRO A 11 -15.54 -21.11 -37.19
CA PRO A 11 -14.42 -20.70 -36.37
C PRO A 11 -14.78 -20.95 -34.91
N ASP A 12 -13.93 -21.70 -34.20
CA ASP A 12 -13.96 -21.75 -32.74
C ASP A 12 -13.84 -20.30 -32.27
N ALA A 13 -14.94 -19.77 -31.72
CA ALA A 13 -14.90 -18.51 -31.01
C ALA A 13 -13.99 -18.73 -29.81
N ALA A 14 -12.73 -18.33 -29.93
CA ALA A 14 -11.80 -18.29 -28.81
C ALA A 14 -12.49 -17.51 -27.70
N ASN A 15 -12.95 -18.20 -26.66
CA ASN A 15 -13.46 -17.59 -25.44
C ASN A 15 -12.28 -16.86 -24.82
N ALA A 16 -12.14 -15.57 -25.13
CA ALA A 16 -11.21 -14.71 -24.43
C ALA A 16 -11.64 -14.73 -22.96
N GLN A 17 -10.81 -15.34 -22.11
CA GLN A 17 -11.01 -15.34 -20.67
C GLN A 17 -11.27 -13.90 -20.22
N ALA A 18 -12.36 -13.65 -19.51
CA ALA A 18 -12.63 -12.33 -18.96
C ALA A 18 -11.39 -11.86 -18.19
N ARG A 19 -10.86 -10.68 -18.53
CA ARG A 19 -9.67 -10.14 -17.87
C ARG A 19 -9.97 -10.08 -16.36
N LEU A 20 -9.15 -10.78 -15.58
CA LEU A 20 -9.25 -10.73 -14.13
C LEU A 20 -8.95 -9.29 -13.68
N PRO A 21 -9.66 -8.77 -12.67
CA PRO A 21 -9.33 -7.46 -12.10
C PRO A 21 -7.89 -7.46 -11.60
N LEU A 22 -7.18 -6.38 -11.90
CA LEU A 22 -5.82 -6.16 -11.40
C LEU A 22 -5.87 -5.77 -9.92
N PHE A 23 -4.83 -6.18 -9.20
CA PHE A 23 -4.52 -5.69 -7.87
C PHE A 23 -3.33 -4.74 -7.98
N ASP A 24 -3.51 -3.49 -7.58
CA ASP A 24 -2.40 -2.55 -7.51
C ASP A 24 -1.67 -2.73 -6.16
N GLY A 25 -0.40 -3.11 -6.24
CA GLY A 25 0.44 -3.34 -5.07
C GLY A 25 0.81 -2.07 -4.31
N HIS A 26 0.58 -0.86 -4.87
CA HIS A 26 1.09 0.36 -4.25
C HIS A 26 0.48 1.64 -4.84
N ILE A 27 -0.46 2.26 -4.12
CA ILE A 27 -0.96 3.61 -4.49
C ILE A 27 -0.85 4.61 -3.33
N HIS A 28 -0.72 5.88 -3.72
CA HIS A 28 -0.72 7.00 -2.78
C HIS A 28 -1.81 8.02 -3.07
N TYR A 29 -2.72 8.20 -2.12
CA TYR A 29 -3.69 9.31 -2.13
C TYR A 29 -3.28 10.40 -1.12
N SER A 30 -2.06 10.90 -1.30
CA SER A 30 -1.40 11.90 -0.43
C SER A 30 -1.83 13.33 -0.76
N VAL A 31 -1.36 14.32 0.02
CA VAL A 31 -1.75 15.74 -0.08
C VAL A 31 -1.78 16.30 -1.51
N GLY A 32 -0.80 15.94 -2.36
CA GLY A 32 -0.78 16.38 -3.76
C GLY A 32 -1.90 15.78 -4.62
N ALA A 33 -2.27 14.52 -4.38
CA ALA A 33 -3.36 13.84 -5.10
C ALA A 33 -4.73 14.30 -4.58
N THR A 34 -4.89 14.46 -3.26
CA THR A 34 -6.15 14.92 -2.64
C THR A 34 -6.56 16.33 -3.07
N GLN A 35 -5.61 17.13 -3.58
CA GLN A 35 -5.86 18.47 -4.12
C GLN A 35 -6.34 18.45 -5.58
N GLN A 36 -6.10 17.35 -6.30
CA GLN A 36 -6.35 17.26 -7.74
C GLN A 36 -7.54 16.35 -8.08
N TYR A 37 -7.75 15.31 -7.30
CA TYR A 37 -8.75 14.28 -7.56
C TYR A 37 -9.68 14.14 -6.38
N SER A 38 -10.99 14.03 -6.65
CA SER A 38 -11.96 13.57 -5.67
C SER A 38 -11.90 12.05 -5.49
N PRO A 39 -12.44 11.49 -4.38
CA PRO A 39 -12.56 10.05 -4.22
C PRO A 39 -13.27 9.33 -5.38
N GLU A 40 -14.29 9.95 -5.94
CA GLU A 40 -15.06 9.40 -7.07
C GLU A 40 -14.21 9.37 -8.35
N GLN A 41 -13.40 10.40 -8.59
CA GLN A 41 -12.47 10.44 -9.72
C GLN A 41 -11.38 9.37 -9.57
N VAL A 42 -10.87 9.14 -8.36
CA VAL A 42 -9.92 8.04 -8.08
C VAL A 42 -10.54 6.69 -8.44
N ILE A 43 -11.80 6.43 -8.04
CA ILE A 43 -12.49 5.19 -8.42
C ILE A 43 -12.63 5.06 -9.93
N GLY A 44 -13.02 6.13 -10.64
CA GLY A 44 -13.12 6.12 -12.09
C GLY A 44 -11.80 5.77 -12.78
N ILE A 45 -10.69 6.36 -12.34
CA ILE A 45 -9.34 6.07 -12.87
C ILE A 45 -8.97 4.60 -12.64
N LEU A 46 -9.23 4.06 -11.45
CA LEU A 46 -8.94 2.66 -11.13
C LEU A 46 -9.81 1.70 -11.95
N ASP A 47 -11.08 2.04 -12.15
CA ASP A 47 -12.02 1.23 -12.94
C ASP A 47 -11.63 1.20 -14.42
N GLU A 48 -11.26 2.35 -15.00
CA GLU A 48 -10.73 2.46 -16.36
C GLU A 48 -9.44 1.67 -16.55
N ALA A 49 -8.58 1.64 -15.53
CA ALA A 49 -7.35 0.84 -15.51
C ALA A 49 -7.60 -0.66 -15.24
N GLY A 50 -8.83 -1.07 -14.92
CA GLY A 50 -9.16 -2.45 -14.57
C GLY A 50 -8.63 -2.89 -13.19
N ILE A 51 -8.31 -1.93 -12.30
CA ILE A 51 -7.80 -2.17 -10.94
C ILE A 51 -8.97 -2.35 -9.98
N GLY A 52 -9.22 -3.60 -9.58
CA GLY A 52 -10.30 -3.94 -8.66
C GLY A 52 -9.99 -3.56 -7.21
N ARG A 53 -8.74 -3.70 -6.77
CA ARG A 53 -8.32 -3.41 -5.40
C ARG A 53 -6.88 -2.91 -5.35
N ALA A 54 -6.52 -2.18 -4.30
CA ALA A 54 -5.17 -1.67 -4.12
C ALA A 54 -4.69 -1.65 -2.66
N LEU A 55 -3.37 -1.78 -2.45
CA LEU A 55 -2.72 -1.34 -1.22
C LEU A 55 -2.63 0.18 -1.22
N LEU A 56 -3.22 0.82 -0.20
CA LEU A 56 -3.39 2.26 -0.14
C LEU A 56 -2.69 2.82 1.09
N SER A 57 -1.87 3.84 0.87
CA SER A 57 -1.34 4.68 1.94
C SER A 57 -1.31 6.15 1.53
N SER A 58 -1.18 7.08 2.47
CA SER A 58 -1.16 8.51 2.16
C SER A 58 -0.34 9.31 3.16
N THR A 59 0.20 10.44 2.72
CA THR A 59 0.85 11.41 3.59
C THR A 59 0.18 12.78 3.46
N PRO A 60 -0.44 13.30 4.54
CA PRO A 60 -0.77 12.61 5.80
C PRO A 60 -1.79 11.46 5.58
N ASN A 61 -2.06 10.66 6.62
CA ASN A 61 -2.91 9.44 6.51
C ASN A 61 -4.41 9.72 6.23
N ASP A 62 -4.83 10.99 6.22
CA ASP A 62 -6.23 11.41 6.00
C ASP A 62 -6.82 10.85 4.69
N GLY A 63 -6.04 10.85 3.60
CA GLY A 63 -6.50 10.31 2.31
C GLY A 63 -6.79 8.81 2.35
N THR A 64 -5.95 8.05 3.07
CA THR A 64 -6.13 6.61 3.30
C THR A 64 -7.41 6.34 4.08
N ILE A 65 -7.60 7.09 5.17
CA ILE A 65 -8.81 6.99 6.00
C ILE A 65 -10.05 7.31 5.17
N GLU A 66 -10.01 8.37 4.36
CA GLU A 66 -11.17 8.81 3.59
C GLU A 66 -11.56 7.82 2.48
N LEU A 67 -10.60 7.36 1.67
CA LEU A 67 -10.88 6.38 0.62
C LEU A 67 -11.32 5.04 1.20
N HIS A 68 -10.69 4.55 2.26
CA HIS A 68 -11.11 3.30 2.89
C HIS A 68 -12.50 3.42 3.51
N ARG A 69 -12.84 4.58 4.11
CA ARG A 69 -14.17 4.83 4.67
C ARG A 69 -15.26 4.80 3.58
N ARG A 70 -15.02 5.40 2.42
CA ARG A 70 -16.00 5.42 1.31
C ARG A 70 -16.05 4.10 0.54
N TYR A 71 -14.90 3.44 0.37
CA TYR A 71 -14.74 2.27 -0.48
C TYR A 71 -13.96 1.14 0.22
N PRO A 72 -14.46 0.58 1.34
CA PRO A 72 -13.70 -0.34 2.19
C PRO A 72 -13.29 -1.65 1.51
N GLN A 73 -14.01 -2.06 0.45
CA GLN A 73 -13.69 -3.26 -0.32
C GLN A 73 -12.59 -3.04 -1.37
N ARG A 74 -12.36 -1.77 -1.77
CA ARG A 74 -11.40 -1.39 -2.81
C ARG A 74 -9.98 -1.25 -2.25
N PHE A 75 -9.84 -0.85 -0.99
CA PHE A 75 -8.55 -0.44 -0.45
C PHE A 75 -8.15 -1.24 0.78
N LEU A 76 -6.93 -1.78 0.76
CA LEU A 76 -6.25 -2.32 1.93
C LEU A 76 -5.36 -1.20 2.50
N PRO A 77 -5.73 -0.59 3.63
CA PRO A 77 -5.05 0.59 4.12
C PRO A 77 -3.76 0.24 4.88
N GLU A 78 -2.71 1.03 4.65
CA GLU A 78 -1.44 0.95 5.34
C GLU A 78 -1.13 2.27 6.04
N LEU A 79 -0.62 2.17 7.27
CA LEU A 79 -0.35 3.32 8.12
C LEU A 79 1.07 3.83 7.89
N ARG A 80 1.21 5.04 7.34
CA ARG A 80 2.54 5.66 7.19
C ARG A 80 3.00 6.30 8.51
N PRO A 81 4.30 6.25 8.86
CA PRO A 81 4.83 6.77 10.12
C PRO A 81 5.05 8.29 10.17
N TYR A 82 4.66 9.02 9.12
CA TYR A 82 4.94 10.44 8.94
C TYR A 82 3.85 11.30 9.60
N ARG A 83 4.14 11.82 10.78
CA ARG A 83 3.19 12.52 11.66
C ARG A 83 3.19 14.04 11.44
N LYS A 84 4.31 14.62 10.99
CA LYS A 84 4.54 16.08 10.87
C LYS A 84 4.22 16.59 9.48
N THR A 85 4.36 15.75 8.46
CA THR A 85 4.19 16.12 7.06
C THR A 85 2.74 16.47 6.78
N ARG A 86 2.49 17.73 6.46
CA ARG A 86 1.18 18.21 5.97
C ARG A 86 1.26 18.85 4.59
N ASP A 87 2.46 18.93 4.03
CA ASP A 87 2.75 19.48 2.71
C ASP A 87 3.96 18.79 2.07
N LEU A 88 4.21 19.08 0.78
CA LEU A 88 5.34 18.50 0.05
C LEU A 88 6.70 19.05 0.49
N ALA A 89 6.76 20.22 1.12
CA ALA A 89 8.00 20.86 1.53
C ALA A 89 8.62 20.16 2.75
N THR A 90 7.77 19.75 3.69
CA THR A 90 8.17 19.06 4.93
C THR A 90 8.36 17.55 4.73
N TRP A 91 7.77 16.99 3.67
CA TRP A 91 7.84 15.56 3.34
C TRP A 91 9.27 15.01 3.32
N SER A 92 10.17 15.68 2.59
CA SER A 92 11.55 15.21 2.44
C SER A 92 12.35 15.26 3.74
N ILE A 93 11.94 16.06 4.72
CA ILE A 93 12.62 16.13 6.02
C ILE A 93 12.20 14.93 6.85
N GLU A 94 10.89 14.75 7.02
CA GLU A 94 10.37 13.70 7.90
C GLU A 94 10.69 12.29 7.39
N ARG A 95 10.64 12.07 6.07
CA ARG A 95 10.99 10.76 5.48
C ARG A 95 12.40 10.29 5.85
N ARG A 96 13.33 11.23 6.09
CA ARG A 96 14.74 10.96 6.44
C ARG A 96 15.01 10.97 7.95
N SER A 97 13.98 11.12 8.79
CA SER A 97 14.18 11.25 10.24
C SER A 97 13.16 10.52 11.11
N TRP A 98 12.07 9.98 10.55
CA TRP A 98 11.00 9.34 11.33
C TRP A 98 11.52 8.22 12.25
N TYR A 99 12.49 7.44 11.78
CA TYR A 99 13.10 6.32 12.51
C TYR A 99 13.95 6.76 13.71
N ARG A 100 14.14 8.07 13.93
CA ARG A 100 14.82 8.64 15.10
C ARG A 100 13.88 9.43 16.01
N ASP A 101 12.63 9.65 15.61
CA ASP A 101 11.66 10.41 16.41
C ASP A 101 10.91 9.46 17.36
N PRO A 102 11.13 9.51 18.68
CA PRO A 102 10.47 8.62 19.62
C PRO A 102 8.93 8.79 19.61
N GLU A 103 8.42 9.97 19.23
CA GLU A 103 6.99 10.21 19.13
C GLU A 103 6.32 9.46 17.98
N THR A 104 7.09 8.92 17.02
CA THR A 104 6.54 8.10 15.95
C THR A 104 5.91 6.81 16.48
N VAL A 105 6.45 6.22 17.55
CA VAL A 105 5.85 5.03 18.18
C VAL A 105 4.47 5.36 18.75
N ASN A 106 4.38 6.42 19.55
CA ASN A 106 3.12 6.87 20.15
C ASN A 106 2.08 7.17 19.07
N PHE A 107 2.48 7.84 18.00
CA PHE A 107 1.63 8.13 16.86
C PHE A 107 1.09 6.85 16.20
N ILE A 108 1.96 5.89 15.89
CA ILE A 108 1.57 4.61 15.29
C ILE A 108 0.60 3.85 16.19
N GLU A 109 0.91 3.70 17.47
CA GLU A 109 0.04 2.98 18.42
C GLU A 109 -1.33 3.63 18.57
N GLN A 110 -1.41 4.97 18.52
CA GLN A 110 -2.68 5.69 18.55
C GLN A 110 -3.48 5.48 17.28
N GLU A 111 -2.87 5.59 16.11
CA GLU A 111 -3.54 5.39 14.83
C GLU A 111 -4.03 3.95 14.65
N LEU A 112 -3.26 2.95 15.08
CA LEU A 112 -3.65 1.54 14.99
C LEU A 112 -4.93 1.21 15.78
N LYS A 113 -5.32 2.01 16.79
CA LYS A 113 -6.59 1.84 17.51
C LYS A 113 -7.82 1.95 16.61
N ARG A 114 -7.70 2.54 15.41
CA ARG A 114 -8.78 2.58 14.41
C ARG A 114 -9.17 1.19 13.88
N GLY A 115 -8.26 0.22 13.93
CA GLY A 115 -8.54 -1.17 13.51
C GLY A 115 -8.69 -1.40 12.00
N ILE A 116 -8.45 -0.38 11.17
CA ILE A 116 -8.61 -0.50 9.70
C ILE A 116 -7.36 -1.03 9.00
N TYR A 117 -6.18 -0.78 9.55
CA TYR A 117 -4.90 -1.00 8.88
C TYR A 117 -4.56 -2.48 8.68
N ARG A 118 -3.85 -2.78 7.59
CA ARG A 118 -3.32 -4.12 7.25
C ARG A 118 -1.80 -4.14 7.13
N GLY A 119 -1.17 -2.96 7.09
CA GLY A 119 0.28 -2.80 7.12
C GLY A 119 0.70 -1.48 7.76
N ILE A 120 2.00 -1.37 8.02
CA ILE A 120 2.68 -0.14 8.41
C ILE A 120 3.62 0.21 7.25
N GLY A 121 3.39 1.36 6.64
CA GLY A 121 4.12 1.86 5.48
C GLY A 121 3.20 2.45 4.41
N GLU A 122 3.70 2.82 3.25
CA GLU A 122 5.12 2.76 2.87
C GLU A 122 5.99 3.67 3.76
N PHE A 123 7.05 3.11 4.35
CA PHE A 123 8.10 3.87 5.04
C PHE A 123 9.44 3.77 4.30
N HIS A 124 10.25 4.83 4.37
CA HIS A 124 11.61 4.84 3.80
C HIS A 124 12.60 4.41 4.88
N LEU A 125 13.48 3.46 4.55
CA LEU A 125 14.49 3.00 5.48
C LEU A 125 15.69 2.40 4.74
N ASP A 126 16.86 3.02 4.91
CA ASP A 126 18.12 2.42 4.44
C ASP A 126 18.74 1.55 5.55
N GLY A 127 19.64 0.64 5.18
CA GLY A 127 20.25 -0.28 6.15
C GLY A 127 20.99 0.43 7.28
N ALA A 128 21.61 1.59 7.02
CA ALA A 128 22.26 2.42 8.03
C ALA A 128 21.26 3.07 9.02
N GLU A 129 19.98 3.08 8.70
CA GLU A 129 18.90 3.74 9.44
C GLU A 129 18.06 2.76 10.27
N ALA A 130 18.16 1.45 9.99
CA ALA A 130 17.33 0.41 10.59
C ALA A 130 17.65 0.09 12.06
N ASP A 131 18.86 0.41 12.54
CA ASP A 131 19.30 0.08 13.89
C ASP A 131 18.88 1.15 14.93
N THR A 132 17.58 1.37 15.08
CA THR A 132 17.04 2.30 16.09
C THR A 132 16.00 1.65 17.01
N PRO A 133 15.82 2.19 18.23
CA PRO A 133 14.73 1.76 19.10
C PRO A 133 13.34 1.93 18.47
N VAL A 134 13.15 2.96 17.64
CA VAL A 134 11.88 3.21 16.94
C VAL A 134 11.61 2.09 15.95
N VAL A 135 12.55 1.75 15.07
CA VAL A 135 12.36 0.68 14.06
C VAL A 135 12.11 -0.66 14.74
N ARG A 136 12.91 -1.00 15.76
CA ARG A 136 12.69 -2.21 16.58
C ARG A 136 11.26 -2.27 17.11
N ARG A 137 10.78 -1.17 17.69
CA ARG A 137 9.43 -1.10 18.24
C ARG A 137 8.34 -1.22 17.16
N ILE A 138 8.55 -0.66 15.97
CA ILE A 138 7.61 -0.83 14.84
C ILE A 138 7.54 -2.30 14.39
N VAL A 139 8.67 -2.99 14.31
CA VAL A 139 8.71 -4.44 13.98
C VAL A 139 7.94 -5.24 15.03
N GLU A 140 8.17 -4.98 16.32
CA GLU A 140 7.43 -5.64 17.41
C GLU A 140 5.92 -5.41 17.33
N ILE A 141 5.49 -4.17 17.05
CA ILE A 141 4.07 -3.83 16.88
C ILE A 141 3.48 -4.59 15.69
N ALA A 142 4.18 -4.60 14.55
CA ALA A 142 3.73 -5.31 13.36
C ALA A 142 3.59 -6.81 13.61
N ALA A 143 4.56 -7.43 14.29
CA ALA A 143 4.52 -8.83 14.68
C ALA A 143 3.33 -9.15 15.60
N ALA A 144 3.15 -8.36 16.67
CA ALA A 144 2.07 -8.54 17.64
C ALA A 144 0.68 -8.41 17.01
N GLN A 145 0.53 -7.48 16.06
CA GLN A 145 -0.75 -7.21 15.39
C GLN A 145 -0.91 -7.94 14.05
N LYS A 146 0.07 -8.76 13.64
CA LYS A 146 0.09 -9.51 12.37
C LYS A 146 -0.03 -8.61 11.13
N LEU A 147 0.55 -7.40 11.21
CA LEU A 147 0.58 -6.41 10.13
C LEU A 147 1.77 -6.67 9.19
N TRP A 148 1.63 -6.25 7.95
CA TRP A 148 2.74 -6.18 6.98
C TRP A 148 3.58 -4.93 7.20
N LEU A 149 4.87 -5.01 6.91
CA LEU A 149 5.80 -3.89 6.86
C LEU A 149 6.02 -3.54 5.38
N HIS A 150 5.56 -2.37 4.94
CA HIS A 150 5.81 -1.93 3.57
C HIS A 150 7.03 -1.03 3.55
N ALA A 151 8.20 -1.62 3.28
CA ALA A 151 9.50 -0.96 3.35
C ALA A 151 10.01 -0.53 1.96
N HIS A 152 10.05 0.78 1.72
CA HIS A 152 10.86 1.36 0.64
C HIS A 152 12.31 1.40 1.11
N SER A 153 13.11 0.43 0.68
CA SER A 153 14.36 0.13 1.36
C SER A 153 15.40 -0.56 0.47
N ASP A 154 16.65 -0.55 0.93
CA ASP A 154 17.74 -1.34 0.37
C ASP A 154 17.74 -2.78 0.93
N ALA A 155 18.58 -3.65 0.34
CA ALA A 155 18.68 -5.05 0.79
C ALA A 155 19.16 -5.18 2.25
N GLN A 156 20.03 -4.28 2.71
CA GLN A 156 20.56 -4.32 4.07
C GLN A 156 19.47 -4.02 5.12
N ALA A 157 18.58 -3.06 4.84
CA ALA A 157 17.42 -2.78 5.67
C ALA A 157 16.51 -4.00 5.78
N ILE A 158 16.24 -4.70 4.67
CA ILE A 158 15.45 -5.94 4.68
C ILE A 158 16.09 -7.01 5.56
N GLU A 159 17.40 -7.27 5.41
CA GLU A 159 18.15 -8.21 6.25
C GLU A 159 18.05 -7.85 7.74
N LYS A 160 18.19 -6.56 8.07
CA LYS A 160 18.09 -6.06 9.45
C LYS A 160 16.67 -6.18 10.01
N LEU A 161 15.63 -5.93 9.21
CA LEU A 161 14.25 -6.13 9.64
C LEU A 161 13.98 -7.62 9.96
N PHE A 162 14.46 -8.55 9.13
CA PHE A 162 14.37 -9.99 9.43
C PHE A 162 15.27 -10.43 10.60
N ALA A 163 16.38 -9.75 10.86
CA ALA A 163 17.19 -9.98 12.05
C ALA A 163 16.48 -9.55 13.34
N LEU A 164 15.59 -8.54 13.27
CA LEU A 164 14.74 -8.12 14.39
C LEU A 164 13.60 -9.12 14.64
N ASP A 165 12.94 -9.59 13.58
CA ASP A 165 11.95 -10.68 13.64
C ASP A 165 12.04 -11.56 12.38
N PRO A 166 12.54 -12.81 12.48
CA PRO A 166 12.61 -13.74 11.35
C PRO A 166 11.26 -14.13 10.75
N LYS A 167 10.15 -13.81 11.44
CA LYS A 167 8.77 -14.05 10.97
C LYS A 167 8.09 -12.76 10.52
N ALA A 168 8.82 -11.65 10.44
CA ALA A 168 8.30 -10.40 9.92
C ALA A 168 7.65 -10.64 8.54
N ARG A 169 6.54 -9.94 8.31
CA ARG A 169 5.87 -9.90 7.01
C ARG A 169 6.29 -8.60 6.36
N ILE A 170 7.07 -8.67 5.30
CA ILE A 170 7.59 -7.51 4.56
C ILE A 170 7.14 -7.67 3.11
#